data_AF-A0A3D3F2S2-F1
#
_entry.id   AF-A0A3D3F2S2-F1
#
_cell.length_a   1.000
_cell.length_b   1.000
_cell.length_c   1.000
_cell.angle_alpha   90.00
_cell.angle_beta   90.00
_cell.angle_gamma   90.00
#
_symmetry.space_group_name_H-M   'P 1'
#
loop_
_entity.id
_entity.type
_entity.pdbx_description
1 polymer ?
#
loop_
_entity_poly.entity_id
_entity_poly.type
_entity_poly.pdbx_seq_one_letter_code
_entity_poly.pdbx_strand_id
1 'polypeptide(L)'
;IVEINLEKINEVQPDLIILGGRLRDFYDDLSKISPVIYPSVYDAGDFLTAFERNLDDLGKIFERQDDVETAYADIRAKIDTVRQKVAASNEKALIVLHNKGRFSAYGSGSR
;
A
#
# COMPACT_ATOMS: atom_id res chain seq x y z
N ILE A 1 -8.84 -8.26 16.63
CA ILE A 1 -8.26 -7.02 17.19
C ILE A 1 -6.78 -7.10 16.88
N VAL A 2 -6.22 -6.08 16.24
CA VAL A 2 -4.76 -5.98 16.06
C VAL A 2 -4.26 -5.17 17.24
N GLU A 3 -3.30 -5.71 17.97
CA GLU A 3 -2.71 -5.06 19.14
C GLU A 3 -1.26 -4.70 18.81
N ILE A 4 -0.85 -3.49 19.21
CA ILE A 4 0.49 -2.96 18.98
C ILE A 4 1.22 -2.82 20.31
N ASN A 5 2.49 -3.20 20.34
CA ASN A 5 3.32 -3.06 21.54
C ASN A 5 4.06 -1.72 21.50
N LEU A 6 3.42 -0.67 22.01
CA LEU A 6 4.00 0.69 22.03
C LEU A 6 5.27 0.78 22.88
N GLU A 7 5.34 0.03 23.97
CA GLU A 7 6.52 0.01 24.85
C GLU A 7 7.76 -0.50 24.10
N LYS A 8 7.62 -1.62 23.37
CA LYS A 8 8.71 -2.17 22.56
C LYS A 8 9.12 -1.28 21.40
N ILE A 9 8.18 -0.54 20.81
CA ILE A 9 8.50 0.44 19.76
C ILE A 9 9.29 1.62 20.37
N ASN A 10 8.88 2.11 21.54
CA ASN A 10 9.58 3.20 22.21
C ASN A 10 10.99 2.78 22.67
N GLU A 11 11.17 1.54 23.14
CA GLU A 11 12.47 1.01 23.57
C GLU A 11 13.55 1.06 22.48
N VAL A 12 13.17 0.87 21.20
CA VAL A 12 14.12 0.87 20.08
C VAL A 12 14.39 2.25 19.50
N GLN A 13 13.73 3.30 20.01
CA GLN A 13 13.89 4.70 19.60
C GLN A 13 14.01 4.87 18.07
N PRO A 14 12.97 4.51 17.30
CA PRO A 14 13.06 4.54 15.85
C PRO A 14 13.20 5.97 15.35
N ASP A 15 13.95 6.17 14.26
CA ASP A 15 14.05 7.47 13.58
C ASP A 15 12.82 7.74 12.68
N LEU A 16 12.10 6.69 12.29
CA LEU A 16 10.89 6.73 11.47
C LEU A 16 10.02 5.50 11.73
N ILE A 17 8.70 5.70 11.77
CA ILE A 17 7.70 4.63 11.82
C ILE A 17 6.89 4.66 10.52
N ILE A 18 6.77 3.50 9.86
CA ILE A 18 5.97 3.33 8.63
C ILE A 18 4.75 2.47 8.93
N LEU A 19 3.55 3.05 8.81
CA LEU A 19 2.31 2.38 9.16
C LEU A 19 1.61 1.70 7.99
N GLY A 20 0.94 0.59 8.29
CA GLY A 20 -0.08 0.01 7.42
C GLY A 20 -1.50 0.37 7.86
N GLY A 21 -2.47 0.32 6.94
CA GLY A 21 -3.83 0.81 7.21
C GLY A 21 -4.59 0.12 8.34
N ARG A 22 -4.18 -1.10 8.75
CA ARG A 22 -4.77 -1.80 9.92
C ARG A 22 -4.41 -1.14 11.26
N LEU A 23 -3.39 -0.30 11.29
CA LEU A 23 -2.88 0.38 12.48
C LEU A 23 -3.14 1.88 12.43
N ARG A 24 -3.98 2.37 11.50
CA ARG A 24 -4.23 3.82 11.32
C ARG A 24 -4.71 4.51 12.58
N ASP A 25 -5.49 3.82 13.42
CA ASP A 25 -6.06 4.37 14.65
C ASP A 25 -4.98 4.63 15.73
N PHE A 26 -3.78 4.07 15.57
CA PHE A 26 -2.64 4.29 16.47
C PHE A 26 -1.70 5.41 15.99
N TYR A 27 -2.03 6.14 14.91
CA TYR A 27 -1.16 7.18 14.36
C TYR A 27 -0.75 8.21 15.41
N ASP A 28 -1.69 8.70 16.20
CA ASP A 28 -1.45 9.74 17.21
C ASP A 28 -0.55 9.24 18.35
N ASP A 29 -0.68 7.98 18.75
CA ASP A 29 0.15 7.40 19.80
C ASP A 29 1.57 7.12 19.30
N LEU A 30 1.71 6.64 18.08
CA LEU A 30 3.02 6.41 17.46
C LEU A 30 3.75 7.71 17.15
N SER A 31 3.02 8.77 16.81
CA SER A 31 3.58 10.11 16.55
C SER A 31 4.18 10.76 17.80
N LYS A 32 3.84 10.27 19.00
CA LYS A 32 4.49 10.69 20.25
C LYS A 32 5.88 10.06 20.43
N ILE A 33 6.18 8.97 19.71
CA ILE A 33 7.45 8.24 19.80
C ILE A 33 8.44 8.77 18.77
N SER A 34 8.01 8.90 17.52
CA SER A 34 8.89 9.22 16.37
C SER A 34 8.04 9.74 15.19
N PRO A 35 8.61 10.42 14.18
CA PRO A 35 7.89 10.73 12.96
C PRO A 35 7.22 9.49 12.35
N VAL A 36 5.96 9.65 11.92
CA VAL A 36 5.15 8.57 11.36
C VAL A 36 4.70 8.91 9.96
N ILE A 37 4.96 8.01 9.01
CA ILE A 37 4.36 8.05 7.68
C ILE A 37 3.33 6.93 7.51
N TYR A 38 2.28 7.22 6.75
CA TYR A 38 1.25 6.26 6.38
C TYR A 38 1.05 6.28 4.85
N PRO A 39 1.83 5.47 4.10
CA PRO A 39 1.74 5.38 2.65
C PRO A 39 0.47 4.61 2.24
N SER A 40 -0.68 5.26 2.35
CA SER A 40 -1.97 4.70 2.00
C SER A 40 -2.24 4.80 0.50
N VAL A 41 -2.85 3.74 -0.03
CA VAL A 41 -3.49 3.73 -1.37
C VAL A 41 -5.01 3.65 -1.27
N TYR A 42 -5.54 3.48 -0.06
CA TYR A 42 -6.97 3.47 0.20
C TYR A 42 -7.56 4.86 -0.04
N ASP A 43 -8.77 4.92 -0.60
CA ASP A 43 -9.52 6.15 -0.91
C ASP A 43 -8.85 7.09 -1.94
N ALA A 44 -7.81 6.62 -2.64
CA ALA A 44 -7.02 7.42 -3.57
C ALA A 44 -7.76 7.84 -4.86
N GLY A 45 -8.92 7.25 -5.16
CA GLY A 45 -9.61 7.37 -6.46
C GLY A 45 -8.86 6.67 -7.61
N ASP A 46 -7.54 6.75 -7.61
CA ASP A 46 -6.61 6.07 -8.49
C ASP A 46 -5.50 5.40 -7.66
N PHE A 47 -5.54 4.07 -7.63
CA PHE A 47 -4.56 3.24 -6.93
C PHE A 47 -3.12 3.47 -7.43
N LEU A 48 -2.91 3.51 -8.76
CA LEU A 48 -1.56 3.59 -9.32
C LEU A 48 -0.94 4.95 -9.03
N THR A 49 -1.71 6.03 -9.15
CA THR A 49 -1.23 7.37 -8.82
C THR A 49 -0.83 7.49 -7.34
N ALA A 50 -1.62 6.95 -6.41
CA ALA A 50 -1.23 6.97 -5.00
C ALA A 50 -0.04 6.05 -4.69
N PHE A 51 0.01 4.88 -5.32
CA PHE A 51 1.13 3.96 -5.21
C PHE A 51 2.44 4.60 -5.68
N GLU A 52 2.43 5.26 -6.85
CA GLU A 52 3.56 6.01 -7.39
C GLU A 52 4.07 7.07 -6.42
N ARG A 53 3.16 7.94 -5.94
CA ARG A 53 3.51 9.01 -5.00
C ARG A 53 4.13 8.45 -3.72
N ASN A 54 3.55 7.38 -3.16
CA ASN A 54 4.06 6.78 -1.93
C ASN A 54 5.48 6.20 -2.13
N LEU A 55 5.76 5.62 -3.30
CA LEU A 55 7.11 5.14 -3.62
C LEU A 55 8.09 6.28 -3.83
N ASP A 56 7.68 7.37 -4.49
CA ASP A 56 8.50 8.57 -4.66
C ASP A 56 8.86 9.21 -3.31
N ASP A 57 7.90 9.31 -2.39
CA ASP A 57 8.15 9.78 -1.03
C ASP A 57 9.15 8.90 -0.28
N LEU A 58 9.04 7.56 -0.39
CA LEU A 58 10.02 6.63 0.18
C LEU A 58 11.40 6.76 -0.48
N GLY A 59 11.44 6.93 -1.80
CA GLY A 59 12.66 7.19 -2.55
C GLY A 59 13.39 8.44 -2.05
N LYS A 60 12.65 9.51 -1.74
CA LYS A 60 13.22 10.73 -1.14
C LYS A 60 13.71 10.52 0.27
N ILE A 61 12.93 9.84 1.12
CA ILE A 61 13.29 9.58 2.53
C ILE A 61 14.58 8.79 2.65
N PHE A 62 14.79 7.81 1.76
CA PHE A 62 15.93 6.90 1.83
C PHE A 62 17.05 7.19 0.82
N GLU A 63 16.92 8.25 0.01
CA GLU A 63 17.86 8.62 -1.06
C GLU A 63 18.04 7.49 -2.10
N ARG A 64 16.91 6.95 -2.57
CA ARG A 64 16.80 5.74 -3.40
C ARG A 64 15.95 5.95 -4.66
N GLN A 65 15.94 7.17 -5.20
CA GLN A 65 15.11 7.52 -6.36
C GLN A 65 15.40 6.63 -7.58
N ASP A 66 16.67 6.37 -7.90
CA ASP A 66 17.06 5.52 -9.04
C ASP A 66 16.54 4.07 -8.90
N ASP A 67 16.59 3.52 -7.68
CA ASP A 67 16.09 2.19 -7.36
C ASP A 67 14.55 2.14 -7.53
N VAL A 68 13.86 3.19 -7.09
CA VAL A 68 12.40 3.34 -7.24
C VAL A 68 12.01 3.48 -8.70
N GLU A 69 12.68 4.32 -9.48
CA GLU A 69 12.40 4.53 -10.90
C GLU A 69 12.56 3.23 -11.70
N THR A 70 13.64 2.48 -11.43
CA THR A 70 13.91 1.18 -12.07
C THR A 70 12.81 0.17 -11.76
N ALA A 71 12.49 -0.02 -10.47
CA ALA A 71 11.43 -0.94 -10.06
C ALA A 71 10.07 -0.54 -10.64
N TYR A 72 9.84 0.76 -10.80
CA TYR A 72 8.58 1.28 -11.28
C TYR A 72 8.39 1.12 -12.79
N ALA A 73 9.46 1.29 -13.58
CA ALA A 73 9.45 0.99 -15.00
C ALA A 73 9.04 -0.48 -15.27
N ASP A 74 9.57 -1.41 -14.48
CA ASP A 74 9.22 -2.83 -14.56
C ASP A 74 7.75 -3.11 -14.25
N ILE A 75 7.19 -2.42 -13.24
CA ILE A 75 5.78 -2.55 -12.87
C ILE A 75 4.88 -2.00 -13.99
N ARG A 76 5.20 -0.82 -14.54
CA ARG A 76 4.45 -0.23 -15.67
C ARG A 76 4.43 -1.16 -16.89
N ALA A 77 5.59 -1.72 -17.26
CA ALA A 77 5.68 -2.66 -18.37
C ALA A 77 4.78 -3.91 -18.17
N LYS A 78 4.72 -4.44 -16.94
CA LYS A 78 3.84 -5.57 -16.59
C LYS A 78 2.37 -5.18 -16.67
N ILE A 79 2.00 -3.99 -16.17
CA ILE A 79 0.64 -3.46 -16.24
C ILE A 79 0.19 -3.33 -17.69
N ASP A 80 1.03 -2.73 -18.54
CA ASP A 80 0.70 -2.53 -19.95
C ASP A 80 0.58 -3.85 -20.71
N THR A 81 1.47 -4.80 -20.43
CA THR A 81 1.39 -6.16 -20.98
C THR A 81 0.06 -6.83 -20.62
N VAL A 82 -0.40 -6.71 -19.37
CA VAL A 82 -1.68 -7.29 -18.95
C VAL A 82 -2.84 -6.54 -19.57
N ARG A 83 -2.83 -5.20 -19.58
CA ARG A 83 -3.87 -4.35 -20.20
C ARG A 83 -4.08 -4.70 -21.67
N GLN A 84 -3.01 -4.86 -22.44
CA GLN A 84 -3.08 -5.24 -23.84
C GLN A 84 -3.73 -6.63 -24.04
N LYS A 85 -3.36 -7.61 -23.22
CA LYS A 85 -3.94 -8.96 -23.28
C LYS A 85 -5.43 -8.96 -22.98
N VAL A 86 -5.85 -8.22 -21.95
CA VAL A 86 -7.27 -8.19 -21.54
C VAL A 86 -8.14 -7.30 -22.41
N ALA A 87 -7.58 -6.26 -23.06
CA ALA A 87 -8.31 -5.40 -23.98
C ALA A 87 -8.86 -6.14 -25.20
N ALA A 88 -8.25 -7.27 -25.57
CA ALA A 88 -8.74 -8.15 -26.63
C ALA A 88 -9.80 -9.16 -26.16
N SER A 89 -10.13 -9.20 -24.86
CA SER A 89 -11.07 -10.15 -24.27
C SER A 89 -12.39 -9.49 -23.88
N ASN A 90 -13.50 -10.20 -24.09
CA ASN A 90 -14.82 -9.83 -23.60
C ASN A 90 -15.21 -10.60 -22.32
N GLU A 91 -14.27 -11.36 -21.76
CA GLU A 91 -14.51 -12.14 -20.55
C GLU A 91 -14.70 -11.25 -19.32
N LYS A 92 -15.46 -11.75 -18.35
CA LYS A 92 -15.72 -11.08 -17.08
C LYS A 92 -15.00 -11.81 -15.95
N ALA A 93 -14.47 -11.05 -14.99
CA ALA A 93 -13.84 -11.59 -13.80
C ALA A 93 -14.70 -11.36 -12.56
N LEU A 94 -14.69 -12.34 -11.65
CA LEU A 94 -15.28 -12.24 -10.32
C LEU A 94 -14.16 -12.41 -9.28
N ILE A 95 -13.97 -11.41 -8.42
CA ILE A 95 -13.01 -11.45 -7.33
C ILE A 95 -13.75 -11.81 -6.05
N VAL A 96 -13.35 -12.90 -5.40
CA VAL A 96 -13.99 -13.39 -4.16
C VAL A 96 -12.96 -13.64 -3.08
N LEU A 97 -13.23 -13.16 -1.87
CA LEU A 97 -12.53 -13.57 -0.66
C LEU A 97 -13.35 -14.65 0.05
N HIS A 98 -12.74 -15.80 0.28
CA HIS A 98 -13.27 -16.82 1.19
C HIS A 98 -12.65 -16.68 2.57
N ASN A 99 -13.46 -16.60 3.62
CA ASN A 99 -13.00 -16.55 5.00
C ASN A 99 -13.99 -17.25 5.93
N LYS A 100 -13.53 -18.29 6.64
CA LYS A 100 -14.32 -19.06 7.62
C LYS A 100 -15.71 -19.47 7.11
N GLY A 101 -15.79 -20.04 5.90
CA GLY A 101 -17.04 -20.52 5.30
C GLY A 101 -17.90 -19.42 4.67
N ARG A 102 -17.46 -18.16 4.68
CA ARG A 102 -18.17 -17.02 4.08
C ARG A 102 -17.42 -16.53 2.85
N PHE A 103 -18.19 -16.08 1.86
CA PHE A 103 -17.65 -15.44 0.65
C PHE A 103 -18.01 -13.95 0.63
N SER A 104 -17.10 -13.13 0.13
CA SER A 104 -17.32 -11.70 -0.13
C SER A 104 -16.81 -11.36 -1.53
N ALA A 105 -17.63 -10.69 -2.33
CA ALA A 105 -17.27 -10.28 -3.69
C ALA A 105 -16.70 -8.85 -3.71
N TYR A 106 -15.74 -8.63 -4.60
CA TYR A 106 -15.03 -7.36 -4.79
C TYR A 106 -15.10 -6.95 -6.27
N GLY A 107 -15.35 -5.66 -6.51
CA GLY A 107 -15.49 -5.09 -7.85
C GLY A 107 -14.62 -3.87 -8.05
N SER A 108 -14.81 -3.17 -9.16
CA SER A 108 -14.13 -1.91 -9.45
C SER A 108 -14.34 -0.89 -8.33
N GLY A 109 -13.27 -0.21 -7.92
CA GLY A 109 -13.29 0.76 -6.81
C GLY A 109 -13.34 0.14 -5.41
N SER A 110 -13.32 -1.19 -5.29
CA SER A 110 -13.16 -1.85 -3.98
C SER A 110 -11.68 -2.01 -3.61
N ARG A 111 -11.41 -1.96 -2.30
CA ARG A 111 -10.09 -2.07 -1.65
C ARG A 111 -9.06 -1.06 -2.15
#